data_AF-A0A7S2CIY7-F1
#
_entry.id   AF-A0A7S2CIY7-F1
#
_cell.length_a   1.000
_cell.length_b   1.000
_cell.length_c   1.000
_cell.angle_alpha   90.00
_cell.angle_beta   90.00
_cell.angle_gamma   90.00
#
_symmetry.space_group_name_H-M   'P 1'
#
loop_
_entity.id
_entity.type
_entity.pdbx_description
1 polymer ?
#
loop_
_entity_poly.entity_id
_entity_poly.type
_entity_poly.pdbx_seq_one_letter_code
_entity_poly.pdbx_strand_id
1 'polypeptide(L)'
;RKGQGTGLLKFWDVDAEGTEPATVIGLAPGASVIRVVWHDKLNQILASTSTGTLRLLYDPLISRNGALLTASREPRRADPLDQLLRSKDATPLVGSIMNPHALPMYRDARFNKRSKKDDPRKPKIDSGPGLDGQSASSKKFMEFAIQGREGSKSIKNQDSRAELLKYAEKTKDGKYLGASYAHNSGHEHLATKTLEEEQEEYEEKMQELLKN
;
A
#
# COMPACT_ATOMS: atom_id res chain seq x y z
N ARG A 1 -15.85 32.95 -22.94
CA ARG A 1 -16.73 32.54 -21.82
C ARG A 1 -16.27 31.18 -21.29
N LYS A 2 -15.52 31.12 -20.18
CA LYS A 2 -15.20 29.85 -19.50
C LYS A 2 -16.41 29.44 -18.66
N GLY A 3 -16.92 28.22 -18.83
CA GLY A 3 -17.88 27.60 -17.89
C GLY A 3 -19.37 27.62 -18.23
N GLN A 4 -19.81 28.14 -19.39
CA GLN A 4 -21.24 28.14 -19.76
C GLN A 4 -21.66 27.03 -20.76
N GLY A 5 -20.71 26.27 -21.31
CA GLY A 5 -21.01 25.19 -22.26
C GLY A 5 -20.91 23.80 -21.60
N THR A 6 -21.80 22.89 -21.99
CA THR A 6 -21.64 21.45 -21.73
C THR A 6 -20.76 20.84 -22.83
N GLY A 7 -19.82 19.97 -22.46
CA GLY A 7 -19.07 19.16 -23.41
C GLY A 7 -19.99 18.13 -24.05
N LEU A 8 -20.21 18.25 -25.35
CA LEU A 8 -21.08 17.37 -26.14
C LEU A 8 -20.22 16.34 -26.89
N LEU A 9 -20.65 15.08 -26.89
CA LEU A 9 -20.18 14.04 -27.79
C LEU A 9 -21.26 13.78 -28.83
N LYS A 10 -20.91 13.88 -30.10
CA LYS A 10 -21.82 13.66 -31.22
C LYS A 10 -21.37 12.42 -31.99
N PHE A 11 -22.29 11.50 -32.21
CA PHE A 11 -22.09 10.33 -33.07
C PHE A 11 -22.65 10.63 -34.44
N TRP A 12 -21.90 10.22 -35.45
CA TRP A 12 -22.23 10.38 -36.85
C TRP A 12 -22.25 9.00 -37.47
N ASP A 13 -23.28 8.74 -38.26
CA ASP A 13 -23.29 7.57 -39.13
C ASP A 13 -22.45 7.92 -40.36
N VAL A 14 -21.52 7.04 -40.73
CA VAL A 14 -20.60 7.27 -41.85
C VAL A 14 -21.31 7.06 -43.19
N ASP A 15 -22.31 6.18 -43.20
CA ASP A 15 -23.03 5.78 -44.41
C ASP A 15 -24.25 6.68 -44.68
N ALA A 16 -24.67 7.48 -43.69
CA ALA A 16 -25.77 8.42 -43.85
C ALA A 16 -25.29 9.72 -44.50
N GLU A 17 -25.95 10.14 -45.58
CA GLU A 17 -25.66 11.42 -46.27
C GLU A 17 -26.15 12.66 -45.48
N GLY A 18 -26.70 12.48 -44.27
CA GLY A 18 -27.25 13.53 -43.44
C GLY A 18 -26.20 14.31 -42.66
N THR A 19 -26.38 15.64 -42.58
CA THR A 19 -25.55 16.54 -41.75
C THR A 19 -26.01 16.58 -40.28
N GLU A 20 -26.95 15.73 -39.89
CA GLU A 20 -27.47 15.67 -38.53
C GLU A 20 -26.78 14.56 -37.73
N PRO A 21 -26.30 14.84 -36.50
CA PRO A 21 -25.68 13.81 -35.67
C PRO A 21 -26.73 12.78 -35.24
N ALA A 22 -26.42 11.50 -35.42
CA ALA A 22 -27.31 10.39 -35.05
C ALA A 22 -27.67 10.41 -33.56
N THR A 23 -26.68 10.70 -32.70
CA THR A 23 -26.91 10.86 -31.26
C THR A 23 -25.99 11.92 -30.68
N VAL A 24 -26.51 12.66 -29.69
CA VAL A 24 -25.77 13.70 -28.95
C VAL A 24 -25.86 13.42 -27.47
N ILE A 25 -24.71 13.27 -26.82
CA ILE A 25 -24.59 13.00 -25.38
C ILE A 25 -23.88 14.18 -24.70
N GLY A 26 -24.54 14.76 -23.68
CA GLY A 26 -23.92 15.77 -22.82
C GLY A 26 -23.08 15.11 -21.73
N LEU A 27 -21.76 15.13 -21.88
CA LEU A 27 -20.87 14.49 -20.92
C LEU A 27 -20.55 15.37 -19.73
N ALA A 28 -20.11 16.61 -19.91
CA ALA A 28 -19.57 17.38 -18.79
C ALA A 28 -20.12 18.81 -18.75
N PRO A 29 -20.88 19.21 -17.72
CA PRO A 29 -21.29 20.60 -17.57
C PRO A 29 -20.07 21.48 -17.25
N GLY A 30 -19.91 22.56 -18.02
CA GLY A 30 -18.85 23.54 -17.83
C GLY A 30 -17.46 23.10 -18.29
N ALA A 31 -17.33 21.93 -18.91
CA ALA A 31 -16.05 21.39 -19.35
C ALA A 31 -16.11 20.80 -20.76
N SER A 32 -15.01 20.87 -21.48
CA SER A 32 -14.90 20.39 -22.87
C SER A 32 -14.35 18.97 -22.91
N VAL A 33 -14.81 18.19 -23.88
CA VAL A 33 -14.22 16.88 -24.20
C VAL A 33 -12.95 17.12 -25.00
N ILE A 34 -11.84 16.47 -24.60
CA ILE A 34 -10.53 16.62 -25.24
C ILE A 34 -10.25 15.45 -26.17
N ARG A 35 -10.33 14.23 -25.64
CA ARG A 35 -10.01 13.01 -26.38
C ARG A 35 -11.08 11.96 -26.16
N VAL A 36 -11.44 11.27 -27.23
CA VAL A 36 -12.37 10.15 -27.23
C VAL A 36 -11.66 8.92 -27.77
N VAL A 37 -11.80 7.79 -27.10
CA VAL A 37 -11.24 6.50 -27.51
C VAL A 37 -12.33 5.44 -27.33
N TRP A 38 -12.61 4.69 -28.38
CA TRP A 38 -13.50 3.53 -28.32
C TRP A 38 -12.67 2.25 -28.30
N HIS A 39 -12.99 1.35 -27.37
CA HIS A 39 -12.39 0.01 -27.32
C HIS A 39 -13.35 -1.02 -27.93
N ASP A 40 -12.90 -1.68 -28.99
CA ASP A 40 -13.62 -2.71 -29.76
C ASP A 40 -14.09 -3.92 -28.92
N LYS A 41 -13.17 -4.60 -28.21
CA LYS A 41 -13.45 -5.84 -27.47
C LYS A 41 -14.34 -5.63 -26.25
N LEU A 42 -14.15 -4.50 -25.56
CA LEU A 42 -14.96 -4.16 -24.39
C LEU A 42 -16.29 -3.50 -24.78
N ASN A 43 -16.35 -2.94 -25.98
CA ASN A 43 -17.39 -2.04 -26.46
C ASN A 43 -17.64 -0.88 -25.46
N GLN A 44 -16.58 -0.15 -25.10
CA GLN A 44 -16.64 0.97 -24.13
C GLN A 44 -15.99 2.22 -24.70
N ILE A 45 -16.63 3.37 -24.54
CA ILE A 45 -16.14 4.66 -25.05
C ILE A 45 -15.61 5.48 -23.87
N LEU A 46 -14.32 5.80 -23.91
CA LEU A 46 -13.63 6.64 -22.95
C LEU A 46 -13.54 8.08 -23.50
N ALA A 47 -14.04 9.04 -22.74
CA ALA A 47 -13.97 10.46 -23.05
C ALA A 47 -13.24 11.22 -21.94
N SER A 48 -12.08 11.80 -22.26
CA SER A 48 -11.35 12.67 -21.35
C SER A 48 -11.88 14.10 -21.41
N THR A 49 -12.02 14.71 -20.24
CA THR A 49 -12.57 16.06 -20.09
C THR A 49 -11.46 17.03 -19.68
N SER A 50 -11.61 18.33 -19.99
CA SER A 50 -10.65 19.38 -19.62
C SER A 50 -10.45 19.60 -18.12
N THR A 51 -11.33 19.04 -17.29
CA THR A 51 -11.18 19.01 -15.83
C THR A 51 -10.25 17.90 -15.34
N GLY A 52 -9.65 17.11 -16.24
CA GLY A 52 -8.84 15.94 -15.89
C GLY A 52 -9.67 14.73 -15.49
N THR A 53 -11.00 14.81 -15.58
CA THR A 53 -11.90 13.67 -15.33
C THR A 53 -12.09 12.86 -16.62
N LEU A 54 -12.20 11.54 -16.45
CA LEU A 54 -12.51 10.62 -17.53
C LEU A 54 -13.93 10.12 -17.32
N ARG A 55 -14.76 10.21 -18.37
CA ARG A 55 -16.10 9.62 -18.40
C ARG A 55 -16.12 8.43 -19.34
N LEU A 56 -16.76 7.36 -18.90
CA LEU A 56 -16.85 6.12 -19.65
C LEU A 56 -18.30 5.81 -19.94
N LEU A 57 -18.62 5.60 -21.22
CA LEU A 57 -19.92 5.19 -21.72
C LEU A 57 -19.85 3.69 -22.03
N TYR A 58 -20.83 2.94 -21.52
CA TYR A 58 -20.96 1.51 -21.74
C TYR A 58 -22.44 1.13 -21.84
N ASP A 59 -22.71 0.02 -22.52
CA ASP A 59 -24.03 -0.60 -22.57
C ASP A 59 -24.01 -1.84 -21.65
N PRO A 60 -24.90 -1.95 -20.65
CA PRO A 60 -24.93 -3.10 -19.74
C PRO A 60 -25.20 -4.45 -20.44
N LEU A 61 -25.78 -4.46 -21.65
CA LEU A 61 -26.10 -5.69 -22.38
C LEU A 61 -24.99 -6.13 -23.33
N ILE A 62 -24.34 -5.17 -24.01
CA ILE A 62 -23.38 -5.45 -25.08
C ILE A 62 -21.93 -5.34 -24.59
N SER A 63 -21.65 -4.37 -23.72
CA SER A 63 -20.29 -4.16 -23.21
C SER A 63 -19.87 -5.28 -22.27
N ARG A 64 -18.57 -5.61 -22.28
CA ARG A 64 -18.00 -6.70 -21.48
C ARG A 64 -16.87 -6.18 -20.61
N ASN A 65 -16.70 -6.76 -19.42
CA ASN A 65 -15.61 -6.47 -18.48
C ASN A 65 -15.45 -4.95 -18.19
N GLY A 66 -14.22 -4.51 -17.86
CA GLY A 66 -13.88 -3.09 -17.71
C GLY A 66 -14.75 -2.39 -16.68
N ALA A 67 -15.43 -1.32 -17.11
CA ALA A 67 -16.34 -0.55 -16.25
C ALA A 67 -17.51 -1.35 -15.70
N LEU A 68 -17.93 -2.42 -16.38
CA LEU A 68 -19.04 -3.24 -15.91
C LEU A 68 -18.67 -3.98 -14.61
N LEU A 69 -17.39 -4.33 -14.42
CA LEU A 69 -16.90 -4.98 -13.19
C LEU A 69 -17.01 -4.08 -11.96
N THR A 70 -16.86 -2.76 -12.14
CA THR A 70 -16.98 -1.79 -11.06
C THR A 70 -18.43 -1.30 -10.90
N ALA A 71 -19.18 -1.19 -12.00
CA ALA A 71 -20.57 -0.76 -11.98
C ALA A 71 -21.53 -1.85 -11.45
N SER A 72 -21.27 -3.13 -11.73
CA SER A 72 -22.08 -4.26 -11.23
C SER A 72 -21.81 -4.57 -9.76
N ARG A 73 -20.72 -4.03 -9.21
CA ARG A 73 -20.33 -4.28 -7.83
C ARG A 73 -21.17 -3.43 -6.91
N GLU A 74 -21.89 -4.08 -6.00
CA GLU A 74 -22.64 -3.40 -4.95
C GLU A 74 -21.70 -2.48 -4.15
N PRO A 75 -22.12 -1.25 -3.80
CA PRO A 75 -21.35 -0.38 -2.92
C PRO A 75 -20.96 -1.14 -1.65
N ARG A 76 -19.68 -1.08 -1.28
CA ARG A 76 -19.24 -1.67 -0.01
C ARG A 76 -20.06 -1.02 1.11
N ARG A 77 -20.49 -1.82 2.08
CA ARG A 77 -21.06 -1.29 3.32
C ARG A 77 -20.11 -0.24 3.89
N ALA A 78 -20.67 0.90 4.30
CA ALA A 78 -19.88 1.98 4.83
C ALA A 78 -19.19 1.50 6.11
N ASP A 79 -17.87 1.39 6.06
CA ASP A 79 -17.09 1.10 7.25
C ASP A 79 -17.19 2.31 8.19
N PRO A 80 -17.49 2.11 9.49
CA PRO A 80 -17.59 3.22 10.44
C PRO A 80 -16.33 4.08 10.46
N LEU A 81 -15.17 3.46 10.26
CA LEU A 81 -13.88 4.11 10.14
C LEU A 81 -13.80 5.04 8.91
N ASP A 82 -14.30 4.60 7.76
CA ASP A 82 -14.28 5.37 6.51
C ASP A 82 -15.25 6.55 6.57
N GLN A 83 -16.38 6.38 7.27
CA GLN A 83 -17.32 7.46 7.56
C GLN A 83 -16.72 8.53 8.48
N LEU A 84 -15.97 8.11 9.51
CA LEU A 84 -15.21 9.02 10.37
C LEU A 84 -14.13 9.77 9.58
N LEU A 85 -13.35 9.07 8.75
CA LEU A 85 -12.29 9.67 7.91
C LEU A 85 -12.83 10.65 6.86
N ARG A 86 -14.01 10.40 6.31
CA ARG A 86 -14.64 11.24 5.28
C ARG A 86 -15.36 12.46 5.87
N SER A 87 -15.78 12.40 7.14
CA SER A 87 -16.37 13.55 7.81
C SER A 87 -15.32 14.64 7.99
N LYS A 88 -15.55 15.82 7.40
CA LYS A 88 -14.65 16.98 7.51
C LYS A 88 -14.50 17.49 8.96
N ASP A 89 -15.37 17.02 9.84
CA ASP A 89 -15.38 17.32 11.28
C ASP A 89 -14.48 16.37 12.08
N ALA A 90 -13.88 15.36 11.44
CA ALA A 90 -12.81 14.58 12.00
C ALA A 90 -11.56 15.46 12.14
N THR A 91 -11.50 16.15 13.27
CA THR A 91 -10.25 16.38 14.00
C THR A 91 -9.27 15.24 13.71
N PRO A 92 -8.02 15.52 13.33
CA PRO A 92 -7.19 14.61 12.57
C PRO A 92 -7.17 13.24 13.25
N LEU A 93 -7.75 12.24 12.59
CA LEU A 93 -7.67 10.83 12.97
C LEU A 93 -6.27 10.28 12.66
N VAL A 94 -5.23 11.08 12.87
CA VAL A 94 -3.99 10.52 13.41
C VAL A 94 -4.36 10.27 14.86
N GLY A 95 -4.69 9.03 15.22
CA GLY A 95 -4.98 8.69 16.61
C GLY A 95 -3.96 9.41 17.50
N SER A 96 -4.46 10.27 18.40
CA SER A 96 -3.63 11.24 19.14
C SER A 96 -2.30 10.58 19.53
N ILE A 97 -1.19 11.07 18.96
CA ILE A 97 0.14 10.49 19.14
C ILE A 97 0.48 10.67 20.61
N MET A 98 0.29 9.60 21.39
CA MET A 98 0.57 9.61 22.81
C MET A 98 2.07 9.49 23.00
N ASN A 99 2.71 10.59 23.39
CA ASN A 99 4.08 10.59 23.87
C ASN A 99 4.07 10.25 25.37
N PRO A 100 4.46 9.03 25.79
CA PRO A 100 4.40 8.63 27.20
C PRO A 100 5.31 9.47 28.12
N HIS A 101 6.34 10.11 27.56
CA HIS A 101 7.31 10.95 28.27
C HIS A 101 7.23 12.45 27.94
N ALA A 102 6.12 12.93 27.38
CA ALA A 102 5.95 14.36 27.17
C ALA A 102 5.90 15.13 28.50
N LEU A 103 6.57 16.28 28.55
CA LEU A 103 6.49 17.20 29.68
C LEU A 103 5.04 17.62 29.97
N PRO A 104 4.69 17.93 31.24
CA PRO A 104 3.32 18.26 31.63
C PRO A 104 2.67 19.40 30.83
N MET A 105 3.45 20.38 30.37
CA MET A 105 2.96 21.51 29.56
C MET A 105 2.52 21.10 28.14
N TYR A 106 3.03 19.98 27.61
CA TYR A 106 2.73 19.48 26.28
C TYR A 106 1.77 18.27 26.29
N ARG A 107 1.26 17.88 27.46
CA ARG A 107 0.25 16.81 27.59
C ARG A 107 -1.14 17.38 27.35
N ASP A 108 -1.91 16.72 26.49
CA ASP A 108 -3.30 17.08 26.23
C ASP A 108 -4.16 17.00 27.51
N ALA A 109 -4.68 18.13 27.96
CA ALA A 109 -5.49 18.25 29.19
C ALA A 109 -6.81 17.44 29.17
N ARG A 110 -7.22 16.94 27.99
CA ARG A 110 -8.51 16.27 27.77
C ARG A 110 -8.58 14.84 28.33
N PHE A 111 -7.47 14.24 28.76
CA PHE A 111 -7.44 12.83 29.18
C PHE A 111 -7.31 12.58 30.69
N ASN A 112 -7.30 13.62 31.54
CA ASN A 112 -7.33 13.44 33.00
C ASN A 112 -8.72 13.06 33.57
N LYS A 113 -9.51 12.27 32.83
CA LYS A 113 -10.70 11.57 33.35
C LYS A 113 -10.47 10.07 33.39
N ARG A 114 -9.47 9.66 34.16
CA ARG A 114 -9.53 8.39 34.89
C ARG A 114 -9.33 8.73 36.37
N SER A 115 -10.35 9.33 36.97
CA SER A 115 -10.65 8.98 38.34
C SER A 115 -10.96 7.48 38.32
N LYS A 116 -9.94 6.65 38.59
CA LYS A 116 -10.20 5.32 39.15
C LYS A 116 -10.92 5.62 40.45
N LYS A 117 -12.25 5.67 40.40
CA LYS A 117 -13.05 5.41 41.58
C LYS A 117 -12.76 3.94 41.85
N ASP A 118 -11.96 3.67 42.87
CA ASP A 118 -11.64 2.31 43.26
C ASP A 118 -12.96 1.63 43.62
N ASP A 119 -13.44 0.77 42.72
CA ASP A 119 -14.58 -0.07 43.00
C ASP A 119 -14.20 -0.96 44.19
N PRO A 120 -14.92 -0.90 45.33
CA PRO A 120 -14.62 -1.73 46.50
C PRO A 120 -14.82 -3.24 46.23
N ARG A 121 -15.24 -3.61 45.02
CA ARG A 121 -15.46 -4.99 44.56
C ARG A 121 -14.37 -5.51 43.62
N LYS A 122 -13.29 -4.74 43.36
CA LYS A 122 -12.17 -5.29 42.59
C LYS A 122 -11.39 -6.29 43.44
N PRO A 123 -11.30 -7.57 43.04
CA PRO A 123 -10.47 -8.53 43.74
C PRO A 123 -9.00 -8.10 43.62
N LYS A 124 -8.32 -7.95 44.77
CA LYS A 124 -6.87 -7.83 44.81
C LYS A 124 -6.28 -9.21 44.52
N ILE A 125 -5.25 -9.25 43.68
CA ILE A 125 -4.49 -10.48 43.44
C ILE A 125 -3.55 -10.64 44.63
N ASP A 126 -3.91 -11.52 45.55
CA ASP A 126 -3.10 -11.83 46.72
C ASP A 126 -1.85 -12.57 46.27
N SER A 127 -0.72 -11.86 46.27
CA SER A 127 0.60 -12.44 46.03
C SER A 127 1.14 -12.99 47.35
N GLY A 128 0.55 -14.09 47.81
CA GLY A 128 0.94 -14.79 49.04
C GLY A 128 0.92 -16.30 48.85
N PRO A 129 1.87 -17.04 49.43
CA PRO A 129 1.93 -18.49 49.25
C PRO A 129 0.84 -19.16 50.11
N GLY A 130 -0.25 -19.56 49.46
CA GLY A 130 -1.05 -20.73 49.80
C GLY A 130 -1.66 -20.79 51.20
N LEU A 131 -2.84 -20.19 51.34
CA LEU A 131 -3.97 -20.77 52.08
C LEU A 131 -5.21 -20.49 51.20
N ASP A 132 -6.11 -21.46 51.02
CA ASP A 132 -7.34 -21.40 50.19
C ASP A 132 -7.22 -21.72 48.68
N GLY A 133 -6.46 -22.76 48.32
CA GLY A 133 -6.78 -23.57 47.14
C GLY A 133 -6.49 -22.97 45.76
N GLN A 134 -5.89 -21.77 45.65
CA GLN A 134 -5.27 -21.34 44.41
C GLN A 134 -3.87 -21.93 44.30
N SER A 135 -3.77 -23.04 43.56
CA SER A 135 -2.51 -23.67 43.25
C SER A 135 -1.58 -22.70 42.52
N ALA A 136 -0.34 -22.60 43.01
CA ALA A 136 0.82 -21.99 42.36
C ALA A 136 1.24 -22.74 41.06
N SER A 137 0.26 -23.14 40.25
CA SER A 137 0.43 -23.95 39.04
C SER A 137 0.67 -23.12 37.78
N SER A 138 0.88 -21.82 37.89
CA SER A 138 1.23 -20.95 36.75
C SER A 138 2.70 -21.03 36.35
N LYS A 139 3.56 -21.75 37.09
CA LYS A 139 4.95 -21.97 36.68
C LYS A 139 5.07 -22.92 35.48
N LYS A 140 4.26 -24.00 35.42
CA LYS A 140 4.34 -25.01 34.35
C LYS A 140 3.89 -24.50 32.98
N PHE A 141 2.84 -23.68 32.94
CA PHE A 141 2.36 -23.14 31.65
C PHE A 141 3.33 -22.10 31.08
N MET A 142 3.92 -21.29 31.96
CA MET A 142 4.94 -20.31 31.56
C MET A 142 6.22 -21.02 31.09
N GLU A 143 6.63 -22.08 31.78
CA GLU A 143 7.76 -22.93 31.39
C GLU A 143 7.53 -23.64 30.05
N PHE A 144 6.33 -24.21 29.82
CA PHE A 144 5.96 -24.82 28.53
C PHE A 144 5.94 -23.80 27.38
N ALA A 145 5.44 -22.58 27.65
CA ALA A 145 5.43 -21.49 26.66
C ALA A 145 6.85 -20.98 26.34
N ILE A 146 7.78 -21.07 27.29
CA ILE A 146 9.20 -20.72 27.09
C ILE A 146 9.91 -21.84 26.31
N GLN A 147 9.73 -23.11 26.70
CA GLN A 147 10.31 -24.28 26.00
C GLN A 147 9.82 -24.40 24.56
N GLY A 148 8.54 -24.10 24.29
CA GLY A 148 7.99 -24.09 22.93
C GLY A 148 8.60 -23.01 22.02
N ARG A 149 9.25 -21.99 22.59
CA ARG A 149 9.94 -20.92 21.85
C ARG A 149 11.42 -21.23 21.62
N GLU A 150 12.05 -22.06 22.45
CA GLU A 150 13.47 -22.44 22.31
C GLU A 150 13.73 -23.31 21.06
N GLY A 151 12.73 -24.08 20.59
CA GLY A 151 12.81 -24.82 19.33
C GLY A 151 12.55 -23.98 18.07
N SER A 152 12.04 -22.75 18.22
CA SER A 152 11.89 -21.83 17.09
C SER A 152 13.24 -21.19 16.79
N LYS A 153 13.70 -21.27 15.54
CA LYS A 153 14.98 -20.68 15.10
C LYS A 153 15.04 -19.21 15.51
N SER A 154 15.75 -18.93 16.60
CA SER A 154 15.84 -17.60 17.17
C SER A 154 16.62 -16.70 16.21
N ILE A 155 15.92 -15.71 15.63
CA ILE A 155 16.50 -14.68 14.76
C ILE A 155 17.48 -13.78 15.56
N LYS A 156 17.46 -13.84 16.89
CA LYS A 156 18.17 -12.91 17.78
C LYS A 156 19.70 -13.01 17.72
N ASN A 157 20.26 -14.16 17.36
CA ASN A 157 21.72 -14.40 17.37
C ASN A 157 22.33 -14.56 15.97
N GLN A 158 21.56 -14.37 14.90
CA GLN A 158 22.06 -14.47 13.54
C GLN A 158 22.37 -13.07 13.00
N ASP A 159 23.57 -12.91 12.43
CA ASP A 159 23.89 -11.72 11.66
C ASP A 159 23.04 -11.70 10.40
N SER A 160 22.24 -10.63 10.23
CA SER A 160 21.32 -10.47 9.12
C SER A 160 22.03 -10.50 7.77
N ARG A 161 23.28 -10.02 7.71
CA ARG A 161 24.10 -10.06 6.49
C ARG A 161 24.48 -11.49 6.12
N ALA A 162 25.01 -12.26 7.08
CA ALA A 162 25.43 -13.63 6.84
C ALA A 162 24.25 -14.52 6.44
N GLU A 163 23.06 -14.28 7.00
CA GLU A 163 21.86 -15.03 6.64
C GLU A 163 21.38 -14.70 5.21
N LEU A 164 21.38 -13.43 4.81
CA LEU A 164 21.07 -13.04 3.42
C LEU A 164 22.05 -13.63 2.40
N LEU A 165 23.35 -13.66 2.74
CA LEU A 165 24.39 -14.18 1.85
C LEU A 165 24.26 -15.71 1.63
N LYS A 166 23.79 -16.48 2.62
CA LYS A 166 23.45 -17.92 2.44
C LYS A 166 22.36 -18.17 1.39
N TYR A 167 21.54 -17.18 1.08
CA TYR A 167 20.49 -17.30 0.06
C TYR A 167 20.89 -16.69 -1.28
N ALA A 168 22.02 -15.98 -1.38
CA ALA A 168 22.51 -15.38 -2.63
C ALA A 168 22.86 -16.43 -3.70
N GLU A 169 23.36 -17.59 -3.30
CA GLU A 169 23.59 -18.71 -4.24
C GLU A 169 22.28 -19.35 -4.70
N LYS A 170 21.28 -19.43 -3.81
CA LYS A 170 19.97 -20.06 -4.07
C LYS A 170 19.05 -19.20 -4.93
N THR A 171 19.27 -17.89 -5.00
CA THR A 171 18.49 -16.98 -5.85
C THR A 171 18.87 -17.09 -7.33
N LYS A 172 20.08 -17.56 -7.65
CA LYS A 172 20.53 -17.79 -9.04
C LYS A 172 19.69 -18.86 -9.75
N ASP A 173 19.15 -19.82 -9.01
CA ASP A 173 18.33 -20.91 -9.55
C ASP A 173 16.92 -20.44 -9.99
N GLY A 174 16.54 -19.18 -9.75
CA GLY A 174 15.30 -18.58 -10.27
C GLY A 174 13.99 -19.23 -9.79
N LYS A 175 14.06 -20.14 -8.81
CA LYS A 175 12.97 -21.06 -8.44
C LYS A 175 11.67 -20.38 -7.98
N TYR A 176 11.76 -19.16 -7.45
CA TYR A 176 10.62 -18.46 -6.85
C TYR A 176 10.06 -17.31 -7.67
N LEU A 177 10.87 -16.68 -8.55
CA LEU A 177 10.45 -15.50 -9.31
C LEU A 177 9.97 -15.84 -10.74
N GLY A 178 10.18 -17.07 -11.21
CA GLY A 178 9.71 -17.51 -12.53
C GLY A 178 10.53 -16.94 -13.70
N ALA A 179 10.36 -17.53 -14.90
CA ALA A 179 11.22 -17.28 -16.06
C ALA A 179 11.26 -15.81 -16.52
N SER A 180 10.19 -15.05 -16.30
CA SER A 180 10.10 -13.63 -16.71
C SER A 180 11.07 -12.70 -15.99
N TYR A 181 11.59 -13.10 -14.82
CA TYR A 181 12.49 -12.29 -14.01
C TYR A 181 13.93 -12.81 -14.01
N ALA A 182 14.22 -13.87 -14.78
CA ALA A 182 15.55 -14.47 -14.87
C ALA A 182 16.65 -13.50 -15.31
N HIS A 183 16.30 -12.48 -16.12
CA HIS A 183 17.24 -11.46 -16.59
C HIS A 183 17.66 -10.46 -15.49
N ASN A 184 16.88 -10.30 -14.42
CA ASN A 184 17.13 -9.31 -13.38
C ASN A 184 17.34 -9.94 -11.98
N SER A 185 17.07 -11.23 -11.83
CA SER A 185 17.24 -11.94 -10.56
C SER A 185 18.68 -12.43 -10.37
N GLY A 186 19.32 -12.04 -9.27
CA GLY A 186 20.61 -12.62 -8.87
C GLY A 186 21.85 -11.87 -9.37
N HIS A 187 21.70 -10.69 -9.96
CA HIS A 187 22.84 -9.82 -10.27
C HIS A 187 23.26 -9.04 -9.01
N GLU A 188 24.46 -9.31 -8.52
CA GLU A 188 25.09 -8.50 -7.49
C GLU A 188 25.58 -7.20 -8.15
N HIS A 189 24.90 -6.08 -7.88
CA HIS A 189 25.33 -4.75 -8.31
C HIS A 189 26.38 -4.18 -7.34
N LEU A 190 27.42 -4.96 -7.05
CA LEU A 190 28.56 -4.51 -6.25
C LEU A 190 29.76 -4.29 -7.17
N ALA A 191 30.63 -3.35 -6.79
CA ALA A 191 31.91 -3.18 -7.46
C ALA A 191 32.72 -4.47 -7.32
N THR A 192 33.23 -4.98 -8.43
CA THR A 192 34.05 -6.21 -8.47
C THR A 192 35.43 -6.00 -7.87
N LYS A 193 35.88 -4.75 -7.79
CA LYS A 193 37.18 -4.34 -7.28
C LYS A 193 36.97 -3.37 -6.15
N THR A 194 37.87 -3.42 -5.18
CA THR A 194 37.95 -2.40 -4.14
C THR A 194 38.55 -1.12 -4.73
N LEU A 195 38.29 0.01 -4.08
CA LEU A 195 38.80 1.31 -4.51
C LEU A 195 40.35 1.35 -4.53
N GLU A 196 40.99 0.54 -3.70
CA GLU A 196 42.45 0.40 -3.62
C GLU A 196 42.98 -0.35 -4.85
N GLU A 197 42.35 -1.47 -5.22
CA GLU A 197 42.69 -2.25 -6.42
C GLU A 197 42.51 -1.44 -7.73
N GLU A 198 41.50 -0.57 -7.81
CA GLU A 198 41.30 0.31 -8.97
C GLU A 198 42.37 1.40 -9.08
N GLN A 199 42.93 1.86 -7.96
CA GLN A 199 44.01 2.85 -7.94
C GLN A 199 45.33 2.24 -8.40
N GLU A 200 45.65 1.03 -7.93
CA GLU A 200 46.85 0.30 -8.34
C GLU A 200 46.84 0.02 -9.85
N GLU A 201 45.71 -0.43 -10.41
CA GLU A 201 45.59 -0.64 -11.86
C GLU A 201 45.73 0.65 -12.68
N TYR A 202 45.23 1.78 -12.14
CA TYR A 202 45.40 3.08 -12.79
C TYR A 202 46.86 3.52 -12.80
N GLU A 203 47.59 3.30 -11.70
CA GLU A 203 49.02 3.60 -11.59
C GLU A 203 49.86 2.71 -12.50
N GLU A 204 49.60 1.40 -12.55
CA GLU A 204 50.28 0.48 -13.46
C GLU A 204 50.07 0.87 -14.92
N LYS A 205 48.83 1.20 -15.30
CA LYS A 205 48.50 1.65 -16.66
C LYS A 205 49.15 2.99 -17.00
N MET A 206 49.27 3.90 -16.03
CA MET A 206 50.00 5.15 -16.21
C MET A 206 51.50 4.93 -16.37
N GLN A 207 52.08 4.00 -15.62
CA GLN A 207 53.50 3.63 -15.76
C GLN A 207 53.78 2.96 -17.11
N GLU A 208 52.86 2.14 -17.62
CA GLU A 208 52.98 1.52 -18.94
C GLU A 208 52.93 2.55 -20.07
N LEU A 209 52.07 3.57 -19.96
CA LEU A 209 51.99 4.67 -20.91
C LEU A 209 53.25 5.55 -20.94
N LEU A 210 53.94 5.70 -19.80
CA LEU A 210 55.20 6.44 -19.71
C LEU A 210 56.42 5.66 -20.26
N LYS A 211 56.28 4.35 -20.44
CA LYS A 211 57.35 3.47 -20.96
C LYS A 211 57.35 3.36 -22.49
N ASN A 212 56.26 3.78 -23.16
CA ASN A 212 56.13 3.87 -24.61
C ASN A 212 56.40 5.30 -25.12
#